data_AF-A0A916XFN0-F1
#
_entry.id   AF-A0A916XFN0-F1
#
_cell.length_a   1.000
_cell.length_b   1.000
_cell.length_c   1.000
_cell.angle_alpha   90.00
_cell.angle_beta   90.00
_cell.angle_gamma   90.00
#
_symmetry.space_group_name_H-M   'P 1'
#
loop_
_entity.id
_entity.type
_entity.pdbx_description
1 polymer ?
#
loop_
_entity_poly.entity_id
_entity_poly.type
_entity_poly.pdbx_seq_one_letter_code
_entity_poly.pdbx_strand_id
1 'polypeptide(L)'
;MNDHLRPDNGFLFSRADRRAAAALERAAIKTGDWGPWQRVTLPQGIPGTGWCKQIRFAYRNQLYAVLVRPVHTGWGVVQHLAICTVSSIEPPWRDKQRIKNELFGADRVAVEVMPPAARLVDQADMYHVWVLPPGHLLPFGLSDEERAHG
;
A
#
# COMPACT_ATOMS: atom_id res chain seq x y z
N MET A 1 -10.43 -7.50 -47.92
CA MET A 1 -11.00 -8.75 -47.37
C MET A 1 -9.94 -9.34 -46.45
N ASN A 2 -10.34 -9.56 -45.19
CA ASN A 2 -9.57 -10.10 -44.06
C ASN A 2 -8.53 -9.19 -43.40
N ASP A 3 -9.09 -8.20 -42.68
CA ASP A 3 -8.73 -7.89 -41.30
C ASP A 3 -8.77 -9.17 -40.44
N HIS A 4 -7.72 -9.50 -39.68
CA HIS A 4 -7.78 -10.30 -38.44
C HIS A 4 -6.41 -10.43 -37.76
N LEU A 5 -6.46 -10.40 -36.43
CA LEU A 5 -5.42 -10.65 -35.42
C LEU A 5 -4.58 -9.42 -35.02
N ARG A 6 -5.26 -8.40 -34.50
CA ARG A 6 -4.75 -7.73 -33.31
C ARG A 6 -5.07 -8.61 -32.10
N PRO A 7 -4.12 -8.93 -31.21
CA PRO A 7 -4.46 -9.62 -29.97
C PRO A 7 -5.27 -8.67 -29.09
N ASP A 8 -6.50 -9.07 -28.77
CA ASP A 8 -7.36 -8.45 -27.76
C ASP A 8 -6.70 -8.57 -26.38
N ASN A 9 -5.82 -7.63 -26.03
CA ASN A 9 -5.34 -7.46 -24.66
C ASN A 9 -6.35 -6.62 -23.83
N GLY A 10 -7.61 -7.05 -23.82
CA GLY A 10 -8.69 -6.35 -23.12
C GLY A 10 -9.70 -7.30 -22.50
N PHE A 11 -9.96 -7.11 -21.20
CA PHE A 11 -10.98 -7.75 -20.34
C PHE A 11 -10.57 -9.03 -19.60
N LEU A 12 -10.12 -8.87 -18.36
CA LEU A 12 -10.16 -9.95 -17.35
C LEU A 12 -11.43 -9.94 -16.48
N PHE A 13 -12.28 -8.89 -16.51
CA PHE A 13 -13.54 -8.85 -15.75
C PHE A 13 -14.55 -7.90 -16.40
N SER A 14 -15.84 -8.27 -16.43
CA SER A 14 -16.91 -7.40 -16.94
C SER A 14 -17.14 -6.18 -16.03
N ARG A 15 -17.86 -5.16 -16.52
CA ARG A 15 -18.25 -4.00 -15.68
C ARG A 15 -19.07 -4.41 -14.46
N ALA A 16 -19.92 -5.43 -14.62
CA ALA A 16 -20.73 -5.97 -13.53
C ALA A 16 -19.83 -6.63 -12.48
N ASP A 17 -18.84 -7.41 -12.91
CA ASP A 17 -17.88 -8.07 -12.00
C ASP A 17 -17.06 -7.04 -11.22
N ARG A 18 -16.58 -5.98 -11.88
CA ARG A 18 -15.84 -4.89 -11.20
C ARG A 18 -16.72 -4.18 -10.15
N ARG A 19 -18.00 -3.95 -10.46
CA ARG A 19 -18.93 -3.34 -9.50
C ARG A 19 -19.23 -4.26 -8.32
N ALA A 20 -19.38 -5.56 -8.57
CA ALA A 20 -19.58 -6.56 -7.53
C ALA A 20 -18.34 -6.66 -6.61
N ALA A 21 -17.14 -6.74 -7.19
CA ALA A 21 -15.89 -6.72 -6.44
C ALA A 21 -15.77 -5.48 -5.55
N ALA A 22 -16.00 -4.28 -6.11
CA ALA A 22 -15.97 -3.04 -5.34
C ALA A 22 -17.05 -2.97 -4.23
N ALA A 23 -18.19 -3.65 -4.40
CA ALA A 23 -19.22 -3.72 -3.35
C ALA A 23 -18.80 -4.64 -2.20
N LEU A 24 -18.21 -5.80 -2.52
CA LEU A 24 -17.64 -6.72 -1.54
C LEU A 24 -16.51 -6.06 -0.74
N GLU A 25 -15.60 -5.36 -1.43
CA GLU A 25 -14.51 -4.62 -0.78
C GLU A 25 -15.05 -3.54 0.17
N ARG A 26 -16.07 -2.76 -0.22
CA ARG A 26 -16.71 -1.78 0.68
C ARG A 26 -17.34 -2.43 1.90
N ALA A 27 -17.96 -3.60 1.74
CA ALA A 27 -18.52 -4.34 2.86
C ALA A 27 -17.42 -4.85 3.82
N ALA A 28 -16.32 -5.37 3.28
CA ALA A 28 -15.14 -5.79 4.05
C ALA A 28 -14.51 -4.60 4.80
N ILE A 29 -14.38 -3.43 4.17
CA ILE A 29 -13.92 -2.19 4.82
C ILE A 29 -14.85 -1.80 5.97
N LYS A 30 -16.18 -1.89 5.77
CA LYS A 30 -17.17 -1.53 6.79
C LYS A 30 -17.13 -2.47 7.99
N THR A 31 -16.98 -3.76 7.76
CA THR A 31 -16.99 -4.80 8.80
C THR A 31 -15.64 -4.97 9.49
N GLY A 32 -14.54 -4.62 8.80
CA GLY A 32 -13.18 -4.88 9.25
C GLY A 32 -12.74 -6.33 9.06
N ASP A 33 -13.54 -7.17 8.41
CA ASP A 33 -13.17 -8.55 8.09
C ASP A 33 -12.40 -8.61 6.77
N TRP A 34 -11.09 -8.80 6.88
CA TRP A 34 -10.19 -8.88 5.74
C TRP A 34 -9.59 -10.28 5.56
N GLY A 35 -9.92 -11.21 6.46
CA GLY A 35 -9.20 -12.46 6.60
C GLY A 35 -7.73 -12.32 7.04
N PRO A 36 -7.02 -13.45 7.14
CA PRO A 36 -5.64 -13.48 7.62
C PRO A 36 -4.65 -12.95 6.57
N TRP A 37 -3.55 -12.37 7.05
CA TRP A 37 -2.42 -12.01 6.21
C TRP A 37 -1.67 -13.23 5.68
N GLN A 38 -1.36 -13.19 4.40
CA GLN A 38 -0.38 -14.05 3.75
C GLN A 38 0.81 -13.20 3.33
N ARG A 39 2.01 -13.64 3.70
CA ARG A 39 3.26 -13.01 3.26
C ARG A 39 3.83 -13.75 2.06
N VAL A 40 4.25 -12.99 1.07
CA VAL A 40 5.00 -13.47 -0.10
C VAL A 40 6.38 -12.81 -0.09
N THR A 41 7.43 -13.62 -0.14
CA THR A 41 8.81 -13.11 -0.25
C THR A 41 9.17 -12.96 -1.73
N LEU A 42 9.79 -11.84 -2.07
CA LEU A 42 10.20 -11.47 -3.43
C LEU A 42 11.69 -11.10 -3.41
N PRO A 43 12.61 -12.09 -3.33
CA PRO A 43 14.03 -11.82 -3.12
C PRO A 43 14.65 -10.97 -4.25
N GLN A 44 14.15 -11.16 -5.47
CA GLN A 44 14.58 -10.48 -6.69
C GLN A 44 13.71 -9.25 -7.01
N GLY A 45 12.72 -8.97 -6.16
CA GLY A 45 11.71 -7.95 -6.37
C GLY A 45 10.74 -8.25 -7.51
N ILE A 46 10.02 -7.21 -7.93
CA ILE A 46 9.04 -7.31 -9.01
C ILE A 46 9.72 -6.92 -10.33
N PRO A 47 9.55 -7.70 -11.42
CA PRO A 47 10.00 -7.30 -12.75
C PRO A 47 9.45 -5.90 -13.12
N GLY A 48 10.29 -5.03 -13.68
CA GLY A 48 9.91 -3.65 -13.97
C GLY A 48 11.11 -2.72 -13.97
N THR A 49 10.93 -1.42 -13.74
CA THR A 49 12.01 -0.45 -13.50
C THR A 49 11.74 0.34 -12.22
N GLY A 50 12.69 1.18 -11.81
CA GLY A 50 12.54 2.06 -10.65
C GLY A 50 12.31 1.31 -9.34
N TRP A 51 11.41 1.83 -8.51
CA TRP A 51 11.22 1.35 -7.15
C TRP A 51 10.56 -0.03 -7.04
N CYS A 52 9.81 -0.47 -8.06
CA CYS A 52 9.16 -1.78 -8.04
C CYS A 52 10.18 -2.94 -7.95
N LYS A 53 11.37 -2.78 -8.54
CA LYS A 53 12.49 -3.75 -8.41
C LYS A 53 13.02 -3.86 -6.97
N GLN A 54 12.77 -2.88 -6.13
CA GLN A 54 13.26 -2.83 -4.75
C GLN A 54 12.28 -3.45 -3.76
N ILE A 55 11.07 -3.82 -4.20
CA ILE A 55 10.14 -4.58 -3.36
C ILE A 55 10.80 -5.89 -2.94
N ARG A 56 10.63 -6.27 -1.67
CA ARG A 56 11.22 -7.51 -1.12
C ARG A 56 10.18 -8.46 -0.56
N PHE A 57 8.99 -7.96 -0.27
CA PHE A 57 7.89 -8.77 0.19
C PHE A 57 6.57 -8.09 -0.14
N ALA A 58 5.52 -8.89 -0.24
CA ALA A 58 4.15 -8.44 -0.30
C ALA A 58 3.37 -9.11 0.83
N TYR A 59 2.45 -8.37 1.42
CA TYR A 59 1.39 -8.93 2.26
C TYR A 59 0.08 -8.86 1.48
N ARG A 60 -0.74 -9.89 1.59
CA ARG A 60 -2.09 -9.86 1.04
C ARG A 60 -3.07 -10.54 1.96
N ASN A 61 -4.32 -10.11 1.92
CA ASN A 61 -5.45 -10.82 2.50
C ASN A 61 -6.62 -10.79 1.49
N GLN A 62 -7.86 -10.92 1.96
CA GLN A 62 -9.05 -10.93 1.08
C GLN A 62 -9.41 -9.54 0.53
N LEU A 63 -8.83 -8.46 1.08
CA LEU A 63 -9.14 -7.07 0.72
C LEU A 63 -7.91 -6.30 0.22
N TYR A 64 -6.81 -6.34 0.99
CA TYR A 64 -5.63 -5.52 0.76
C TYR A 64 -4.48 -6.31 0.15
N ALA A 65 -3.78 -5.66 -0.77
CA ALA A 65 -2.41 -5.98 -1.14
C ALA A 65 -1.48 -4.86 -0.66
N VAL A 66 -0.36 -5.23 -0.05
CA VAL A 66 0.65 -4.30 0.48
C VAL A 66 2.01 -4.72 -0.07
N LEU A 67 2.54 -3.96 -1.02
CA LEU A 67 3.89 -4.15 -1.51
C LEU A 67 4.87 -3.41 -0.61
N VAL A 68 5.99 -4.04 -0.24
CA VAL A 68 6.93 -3.46 0.71
C VAL A 68 8.35 -3.47 0.18
N ARG A 69 8.98 -2.29 0.18
CA ARG A 69 10.42 -2.13 -0.02
C ARG A 69 11.07 -1.55 1.23
N PRO A 70 12.11 -2.19 1.77
CA PRO A 70 13.00 -1.55 2.75
C PRO A 70 13.81 -0.43 2.07
N VAL A 71 13.93 0.72 2.73
CA VAL A 71 14.72 1.87 2.27
C VAL A 71 15.71 2.25 3.37
N HIS A 72 17.00 2.23 3.03
CA HIS A 72 18.06 2.67 3.95
C HIS A 72 18.15 4.19 3.96
N THR A 73 18.07 4.78 5.15
CA THR A 73 18.09 6.23 5.36
C THR A 73 19.00 6.58 6.54
N GLY A 74 19.23 7.88 6.78
CA GLY A 74 19.91 8.34 7.98
C GLY A 74 19.18 8.03 9.30
N TRP A 75 17.88 7.73 9.24
CA TRP A 75 17.09 7.33 10.42
C TRP A 75 17.13 5.83 10.69
N GLY A 76 17.75 5.05 9.78
CA GLY A 76 17.70 3.58 9.77
C GLY A 76 16.88 3.05 8.59
N VAL A 77 16.38 1.82 8.71
CA VAL A 77 15.61 1.15 7.66
C VAL A 77 14.13 1.52 7.75
N VAL A 78 13.69 2.42 6.87
CA VAL A 78 12.29 2.80 6.70
C VAL A 78 11.59 1.78 5.80
N GLN A 79 10.37 1.37 6.15
CA GLN A 79 9.58 0.49 5.30
C GLN A 79 8.65 1.33 4.44
N HIS A 80 8.80 1.27 3.12
CA HIS A 80 7.89 1.90 2.19
C HIS A 80 6.85 0.89 1.72
N LEU A 81 5.59 1.17 2.05
CA LEU A 81 4.41 0.39 1.72
C LEU A 81 3.70 1.07 0.54
N ALA A 82 3.31 0.29 -0.44
CA ALA A 82 2.31 0.67 -1.44
C ALA A 82 1.08 -0.20 -1.21
N ILE A 83 -0.01 0.40 -0.73
CA ILE A 83 -1.26 -0.28 -0.37
C ILE A 83 -2.25 -0.10 -1.52
N CYS A 84 -2.89 -1.18 -1.95
CA CYS A 84 -4.00 -1.13 -2.88
C CYS A 84 -5.06 -2.20 -2.59
N THR A 85 -6.24 -2.00 -3.17
CA THR A 85 -7.30 -3.00 -3.31
C THR A 85 -7.45 -3.34 -4.79
N VAL A 86 -8.22 -4.38 -5.14
CA VAL A 86 -8.40 -4.79 -6.54
C VAL A 86 -9.16 -3.71 -7.31
N SER A 87 -10.11 -3.02 -6.68
CA SER A 87 -10.89 -1.95 -7.31
C SER A 87 -10.38 -0.54 -7.00
N SER A 88 -9.14 -0.38 -6.55
CA SER A 88 -8.53 0.93 -6.24
C SER A 88 -9.32 1.77 -5.22
N ILE A 89 -10.06 1.13 -4.31
CA ILE A 89 -10.74 1.83 -3.23
C ILE A 89 -9.71 2.32 -2.20
N GLU A 90 -9.86 3.58 -1.81
CA GLU A 90 -9.05 4.19 -0.75
C GLU A 90 -9.22 3.43 0.58
N PRO A 91 -8.12 2.92 1.17
CA PRO A 91 -8.15 2.42 2.54
C PRO A 91 -8.43 3.59 3.51
N PRO A 92 -9.45 3.52 4.39
CA PRO A 92 -9.64 4.56 5.39
C PRO A 92 -8.47 4.59 6.38
N TRP A 93 -8.28 5.71 7.08
CA TRP A 93 -7.17 5.90 8.02
C TRP A 93 -7.06 4.76 9.05
N ARG A 94 -8.18 4.31 9.61
CA ARG A 94 -8.21 3.21 10.59
C ARG A 94 -7.62 1.90 10.03
N ASP A 95 -7.81 1.67 8.73
CA ASP A 95 -7.35 0.47 8.05
C ASP A 95 -5.84 0.60 7.78
N LYS A 96 -5.37 1.78 7.32
CA LYS A 96 -3.93 2.09 7.20
C LYS A 96 -3.20 1.92 8.54
N GLN A 97 -3.80 2.40 9.64
CA GLN A 97 -3.28 2.25 11.01
C GLN A 97 -3.19 0.78 11.43
N ARG A 98 -4.25 -0.01 11.21
CA ARG A 98 -4.26 -1.44 11.54
C ARG A 98 -3.28 -2.24 10.68
N ILE A 99 -3.19 -1.96 9.38
CA ILE A 99 -2.18 -2.57 8.48
C ILE A 99 -0.76 -2.32 9.05
N LYS A 100 -0.44 -1.08 9.41
CA LYS A 100 0.85 -0.76 10.04
C LYS A 100 1.06 -1.55 11.33
N ASN A 101 0.07 -1.55 12.22
CA ASN A 101 0.16 -2.21 13.52
C ASN A 101 0.42 -3.72 13.38
N GLU A 102 -0.38 -4.41 12.57
CA GLU A 102 -0.31 -5.87 12.40
C GLU A 102 0.96 -6.31 11.66
N LEU A 103 1.43 -5.53 10.68
CA LEU A 103 2.56 -5.93 9.83
C LEU A 103 3.92 -5.45 10.34
N PHE A 104 3.98 -4.33 11.07
CA PHE A 104 5.24 -3.68 11.43
C PHE A 104 5.36 -3.31 12.91
N GLY A 105 4.28 -3.41 13.69
CA GLY A 105 4.25 -3.09 15.13
C GLY A 105 3.41 -1.86 15.44
N ALA A 106 2.71 -1.91 16.57
CA ALA A 106 1.77 -0.88 17.02
C ALA A 106 2.45 0.45 17.34
N ASP A 107 3.66 0.41 17.91
CA ASP A 107 4.36 1.59 18.45
C ASP A 107 5.17 2.36 17.40
N ARG A 108 5.20 1.89 16.15
CA ARG A 108 5.95 2.57 15.09
C ARG A 108 5.14 3.72 14.51
N VAL A 109 5.82 4.83 14.22
CA VAL A 109 5.26 5.97 13.49
C VAL A 109 5.22 5.65 11.98
N ALA A 110 4.16 6.10 11.30
CA ALA A 110 4.07 6.02 9.84
C ALA A 110 3.58 7.32 9.23
N VAL A 111 4.05 7.65 8.03
CA VAL A 111 3.71 8.87 7.30
C VAL A 111 3.21 8.52 5.90
N GLU A 112 2.06 9.07 5.52
CA GLU A 112 1.62 9.11 4.14
C GLU A 112 2.13 10.41 3.50
N VAL A 113 2.92 10.31 2.44
CA VAL A 113 3.62 11.47 1.87
C VAL A 113 2.86 12.00 0.66
N MET A 114 2.47 13.28 0.72
CA MET A 114 2.00 14.03 -0.44
C MET A 114 3.21 14.72 -1.09
N PRO A 115 3.72 14.23 -2.23
CA PRO A 115 4.95 14.77 -2.81
C PRO A 115 4.70 16.15 -3.46
N PRO A 116 5.76 16.96 -3.65
CA PRO A 116 5.67 18.13 -4.53
C PRO A 116 5.16 17.73 -5.92
N ALA A 117 4.38 18.61 -6.57
CA ALA A 117 3.74 18.31 -7.85
C ALA A 117 4.71 17.80 -8.93
N ALA A 118 5.94 18.33 -8.97
CA ALA A 118 6.98 17.90 -9.91
C ALA A 118 7.47 16.45 -9.70
N ARG A 119 7.12 15.83 -8.58
CA ARG A 119 7.45 14.44 -8.22
C ARG A 119 6.21 13.56 -8.05
N LEU A 120 5.05 14.06 -8.46
CA LEU A 120 3.82 13.28 -8.45
C LEU A 120 3.93 12.16 -9.49
N VAL A 121 3.65 10.94 -9.06
CA VAL A 121 3.59 9.76 -9.93
C VAL A 121 2.15 9.27 -9.91
N ASP A 122 1.38 9.60 -10.94
CA ASP A 122 -0.06 9.33 -11.04
C ASP A 122 -0.37 8.09 -11.90
N GLN A 123 0.47 7.07 -11.82
CA GLN A 123 0.40 5.91 -12.72
C GLN A 123 -0.18 4.64 -12.08
N ALA A 124 -0.50 4.67 -10.78
CA ALA A 124 -1.19 3.60 -10.10
C ALA A 124 -1.90 4.13 -8.85
N ASP A 125 -3.16 3.72 -8.63
CA ASP A 125 -3.95 4.03 -7.44
C ASP A 125 -3.41 3.26 -6.22
N MET A 126 -2.23 3.66 -5.73
CA MET A 126 -1.56 3.09 -4.59
C MET A 126 -1.34 4.16 -3.51
N TYR A 127 -1.55 3.77 -2.27
CA TYR A 127 -1.37 4.65 -1.12
C TYR A 127 0.00 4.39 -0.50
N HIS A 128 0.86 5.41 -0.56
CA HIS A 128 2.28 5.32 -0.23
C HIS A 128 2.55 5.71 1.22
N VAL A 129 2.76 4.70 2.07
CA VAL A 129 2.97 4.86 3.51
C VAL A 129 4.41 4.49 3.87
N TRP A 130 5.07 5.32 4.67
CA TRP A 130 6.44 5.13 5.14
C TRP A 130 6.43 4.85 6.64
N VAL A 131 6.76 3.62 7.04
CA VAL A 131 6.84 3.21 8.45
C VAL A 131 8.26 3.41 8.96
N LEU A 132 8.43 4.33 9.89
CA LEU A 132 9.71 4.73 10.46
C LEU A 132 10.31 3.63 11.35
N PRO A 133 11.63 3.56 11.53
CA PRO A 133 12.27 2.57 12.40
C PRO A 133 11.68 2.53 13.82
N PRO A 134 11.73 1.38 14.51
CA PRO A 134 11.27 1.29 15.90
C PRO A 134 11.93 2.35 16.79
N GLY A 135 11.14 2.98 17.67
CA GLY A 135 11.62 4.03 18.58
C GLY A 135 11.85 5.40 17.94
N HIS A 136 11.65 5.55 16.63
CA HIS A 136 11.76 6.85 15.98
C HIS A 136 10.50 7.69 16.21
N LEU A 137 10.69 8.94 16.62
CA LEU A 137 9.64 9.92 16.84
C LEU A 137 9.75 11.05 15.82
N LEU A 138 8.63 11.58 15.40
CA LEU A 138 8.59 12.81 14.63
C LEU A 138 8.60 14.01 15.59
N PRO A 139 9.12 15.17 15.17
CA PRO A 139 9.05 16.40 15.95
C PRO A 139 7.63 17.03 15.97
N PHE A 140 6.62 16.26 15.58
CA PHE A 140 5.21 16.63 15.53
C PHE A 140 4.35 15.38 15.69
N GLY A 141 3.13 15.56 16.20
CA GLY A 141 2.20 14.47 16.49
C GLY A 141 0.75 14.93 16.55
N LEU A 142 -0.12 14.04 17.00
CA LEU A 142 -1.55 14.30 17.20
C LEU A 142 -1.85 14.88 18.59
N SER A 143 -0.98 14.66 19.57
CA SER A 143 -1.11 15.21 20.92
C SER A 143 -0.08 16.31 21.22
N ASP A 144 -0.37 17.16 22.19
CA ASP A 144 0.57 18.19 22.64
C ASP A 144 1.82 17.61 23.31
N GLU A 145 1.71 16.41 23.91
CA GLU A 145 2.84 15.69 24.53
C GLU A 145 3.87 15.23 23.50
N GLU A 146 3.43 14.88 22.29
CA GLU A 146 4.32 14.49 21.18
C GLU A 146 5.14 15.68 20.62
N ARG A 147 4.84 16.92 21.03
CA ARG A 147 5.57 18.15 20.62
C ARG A 147 6.78 18.46 21.50
N ALA A 148 6.96 17.78 22.63
CA ALA A 148 7.86 18.21 23.70
C ALA A 148 9.31 17.71 23.60
N HIS A 149 9.69 16.99 22.54
CA HIS A 149 11.04 16.41 22.40
C HIS A 149 11.89 17.07 21.30
N GLY A 150 11.61 18.35 20.99
CA GLY A 150 12.38 19.18 20.07
C GLY A 150 13.52 19.93 20.72
#